data_AF-B7G4D3-F1
#
_entry.id   AF-B7G4D3-F1
#
_cell.length_a   1.000
_cell.length_b   1.000
_cell.length_c   1.000
_cell.angle_alpha   90.00
_cell.angle_beta   90.00
_cell.angle_gamma   90.00
#
_symmetry.space_group_name_H-M   'P 1'
#
loop_
_entity.id
_entity.type
_entity.pdbx_description
1 polymer ?
#
loop_
_entity_poly.entity_id
_entity_poly.type
_entity_poly.pdbx_seq_one_letter_code
_entity_poly.pdbx_strand_id
1 'polypeptide(L)'
;MADQKIMKKRLKELMNRPENQVCSDCPERQPRWASLIVPPPGAPPGSLPMGAFCCLECSGSHRRLGVHISFVRSINLDSWKEKEVMSMENGGNAKVNAVFEANLARSGAAKPTNLADGPTRERFIRDKYERRKYYDAAAFGNLPTPSPTANRTSTSAPSSAVGPPSEAARQRMEARRLKKSQSAFTADTQSHAIANTAPPKRATSSVG
;
A
#
# COMPACT_ATOMS: atom_id res chain seq x y z
N MET A 1 -5.47 -2.25 -20.52
CA MET A 1 -5.13 -3.70 -20.45
C MET A 1 -3.64 -3.97 -20.67
N ALA A 2 -2.96 -3.28 -21.59
CA ALA A 2 -1.51 -3.46 -21.82
C ALA A 2 -0.65 -3.23 -20.56
N ASP A 3 -0.95 -2.18 -19.79
CA ASP A 3 -0.17 -1.83 -18.59
C ASP A 3 -0.20 -2.93 -17.53
N GLN A 4 -1.34 -3.60 -17.33
CA GLN A 4 -1.45 -4.73 -16.40
C GLN A 4 -0.59 -5.91 -16.82
N LYS A 5 -0.48 -6.17 -18.15
CA LYS A 5 0.38 -7.24 -18.66
C LYS A 5 1.86 -6.93 -18.39
N ILE A 6 2.28 -5.67 -18.54
CA ILE A 6 3.64 -5.20 -18.24
C ILE A 6 3.94 -5.33 -16.74
N MET A 7 3.03 -4.87 -15.88
CA MET A 7 3.17 -4.98 -14.43
C MET A 7 3.27 -6.44 -13.96
N LYS A 8 2.39 -7.31 -14.47
CA LYS A 8 2.44 -8.75 -14.16
C LYS A 8 3.73 -9.42 -14.64
N LYS A 9 4.30 -8.98 -15.76
CA LYS A 9 5.61 -9.45 -16.23
C LYS A 9 6.72 -9.10 -15.23
N ARG A 10 6.80 -7.84 -14.78
CA ARG A 10 7.77 -7.38 -13.78
C ARG A 10 7.63 -8.14 -12.45
N LEU A 11 6.40 -8.33 -11.97
CA LEU A 11 6.15 -9.12 -10.76
C LEU A 11 6.62 -10.57 -10.91
N LYS A 12 6.41 -11.20 -12.08
CA LYS A 12 6.88 -12.55 -12.35
C LYS A 12 8.42 -12.63 -12.36
N GLU A 13 9.09 -11.64 -12.90
CA GLU A 13 10.56 -11.54 -12.87
C GLU A 13 11.07 -11.43 -11.42
N LEU A 14 10.41 -10.64 -10.57
CA LEU A 14 10.73 -10.57 -9.14
C LEU A 14 10.51 -11.90 -8.43
N MET A 15 9.41 -12.61 -8.71
CA MET A 15 9.12 -13.91 -8.11
C MET A 15 10.21 -14.94 -8.41
N ASN A 16 10.83 -14.88 -9.59
CA ASN A 16 11.86 -15.83 -10.00
C ASN A 16 13.19 -15.66 -9.24
N ARG A 17 13.35 -14.59 -8.46
CA ARG A 17 14.55 -14.42 -7.64
C ARG A 17 14.55 -15.41 -6.47
N PRO A 18 15.70 -16.04 -6.14
CA PRO A 18 15.76 -17.09 -5.12
C PRO A 18 15.19 -16.69 -3.75
N GLU A 19 15.44 -15.45 -3.33
CA GLU A 19 14.95 -14.91 -2.06
C GLU A 19 13.41 -14.83 -1.99
N ASN A 20 12.74 -14.71 -3.14
CA ASN A 20 11.29 -14.57 -3.24
C ASN A 20 10.56 -15.90 -3.45
N GLN A 21 11.30 -17.03 -3.54
CA GLN A 21 10.74 -18.37 -3.72
C GLN A 21 10.18 -18.98 -2.42
N VAL A 22 10.44 -18.34 -1.28
CA VAL A 22 9.93 -18.73 0.04
C VAL A 22 9.21 -17.54 0.64
N CYS A 23 8.08 -17.79 1.30
CA CYS A 23 7.30 -16.78 2.01
C CYS A 23 8.20 -15.98 2.97
N SER A 24 7.99 -14.66 3.04
CA SER A 24 8.78 -13.79 3.92
C SER A 24 8.64 -14.19 5.40
N ASP A 25 7.52 -14.78 5.80
CA ASP A 25 7.17 -14.97 7.22
C ASP A 25 7.16 -16.44 7.67
N CYS A 26 7.21 -17.40 6.75
CA CYS A 26 7.25 -18.84 7.05
C CYS A 26 7.98 -19.63 5.94
N PRO A 27 8.30 -20.91 6.16
CA PRO A 27 8.98 -21.75 5.16
C PRO A 27 8.15 -22.16 3.93
N GLU A 28 6.92 -21.66 3.78
CA GLU A 28 6.03 -22.01 2.67
C GLU A 28 6.64 -21.56 1.33
N ARG A 29 6.61 -22.45 0.33
CA ARG A 29 7.25 -22.21 -0.97
C ARG A 29 6.31 -21.52 -1.95
N GLN A 30 6.91 -20.92 -2.98
CA GLN A 30 6.20 -20.32 -4.12
C GLN A 30 5.07 -19.35 -3.69
N PRO A 31 5.36 -18.34 -2.84
CA PRO A 31 4.35 -17.39 -2.39
C PRO A 31 3.65 -16.70 -3.58
N ARG A 32 2.30 -16.72 -3.59
CA ARG A 32 1.46 -16.13 -4.66
C ARG A 32 0.76 -14.83 -4.24
N TRP A 33 1.07 -14.34 -3.06
CA TRP A 33 0.55 -13.09 -2.50
C TRP A 33 1.71 -12.13 -2.23
N ALA A 34 1.36 -10.86 -2.15
CA ALA A 34 2.26 -9.78 -1.80
C ALA A 34 1.67 -8.96 -0.66
N SER A 35 2.57 -8.47 0.17
CA SER A 35 2.29 -7.51 1.23
C SER A 35 3.16 -6.28 1.03
N LEU A 36 2.55 -5.12 0.85
CA LEU A 36 3.23 -3.83 0.81
C LEU A 36 3.31 -3.28 2.23
N ILE A 37 4.49 -3.39 2.83
CA ILE A 37 4.77 -2.93 4.19
C ILE A 37 5.00 -1.44 4.17
N VAL A 38 4.17 -0.71 4.91
CA VAL A 38 4.28 0.74 5.04
C VAL A 38 5.59 1.07 5.77
N PRO A 39 6.37 2.07 5.32
CA PRO A 39 7.59 2.46 6.01
C PRO A 39 7.30 2.84 7.47
N PRO A 40 8.19 2.50 8.41
CA PRO A 40 7.97 2.80 9.82
C PRO A 40 8.01 4.31 10.08
N PRO A 41 7.37 4.79 11.16
CA PRO A 41 7.55 6.15 11.65
C PRO A 41 9.03 6.50 11.80
N GLY A 42 9.44 7.65 11.28
CA GLY A 42 10.84 8.10 11.25
C GLY A 42 11.60 7.74 9.96
N ALA A 43 11.01 6.94 9.05
CA ALA A 43 11.57 6.78 7.71
C ALA A 43 11.61 8.13 6.96
N PRO A 44 12.59 8.36 6.07
CA PRO A 44 12.68 9.59 5.30
C PRO A 44 11.38 9.93 4.56
N PRO A 45 10.98 11.21 4.47
CA PRO A 45 9.79 11.61 3.74
C PRO A 45 9.81 11.09 2.29
N GLY A 46 8.67 10.57 1.84
CA GLY A 46 8.56 10.00 0.48
C GLY A 46 9.07 8.56 0.33
N SER A 47 9.52 7.92 1.41
CA SER A 47 9.88 6.49 1.39
C SER A 47 8.74 5.65 0.80
N LEU A 48 9.09 4.81 -0.19
CA LEU A 48 8.14 3.87 -0.77
C LEU A 48 7.92 2.68 0.17
N PRO A 49 6.71 2.11 0.21
CA PRO A 49 6.48 0.82 0.85
C PRO A 49 7.46 -0.24 0.33
N MET A 50 7.78 -1.19 1.20
CA MET A 50 8.58 -2.36 0.84
C MET A 50 7.64 -3.53 0.56
N GLY A 51 7.72 -4.09 -0.64
CA GLY A 51 6.96 -5.28 -0.99
C GLY A 51 7.63 -6.56 -0.51
N ALA A 52 6.87 -7.44 0.12
CA ALA A 52 7.24 -8.82 0.45
C ALA A 52 6.30 -9.80 -0.26
N PHE A 53 6.83 -10.94 -0.71
CA PHE A 53 6.03 -12.07 -1.15
C PHE A 53 5.69 -12.98 0.04
N CYS A 54 4.40 -13.29 0.20
CA CYS A 54 3.89 -14.14 1.27
C CYS A 54 2.94 -15.23 0.74
N CYS A 55 2.75 -16.28 1.52
CA CYS A 55 1.82 -17.36 1.21
C CYS A 55 0.37 -16.94 1.53
N LEU A 56 -0.59 -17.78 1.13
CA LEU A 56 -2.01 -17.52 1.36
C LEU A 56 -2.33 -17.32 2.85
N GLU A 57 -1.82 -18.19 3.73
CA GLU A 57 -2.10 -18.12 5.17
C GLU A 57 -1.50 -16.87 5.84
N CYS A 58 -0.23 -16.57 5.53
CA CYS A 58 0.43 -15.36 6.02
C CYS A 58 -0.28 -14.11 5.47
N SER A 59 -0.77 -14.11 4.23
CA SER A 59 -1.54 -13.00 3.67
C SER A 59 -2.81 -12.71 4.50
N GLY A 60 -3.46 -13.74 5.05
CA GLY A 60 -4.59 -13.57 5.97
C GLY A 60 -4.20 -12.83 7.24
N SER A 61 -3.05 -13.18 7.82
CA SER A 61 -2.51 -12.51 9.02
C SER A 61 -2.10 -11.06 8.74
N HIS A 62 -1.51 -10.79 7.57
CA HIS A 62 -1.19 -9.44 7.11
C HIS A 62 -2.43 -8.55 6.97
N ARG A 63 -3.57 -9.08 6.53
CA ARG A 63 -4.83 -8.32 6.45
C ARG A 63 -5.29 -7.84 7.83
N ARG A 64 -5.06 -8.63 8.88
CA ARG A 64 -5.45 -8.32 10.27
C ARG A 64 -4.59 -7.22 10.92
N LEU A 65 -3.45 -6.86 10.32
CA LEU A 65 -2.66 -5.69 10.73
C LEU A 65 -3.33 -4.36 10.33
N GLY A 66 -4.14 -4.39 9.27
CA GLY A 66 -4.73 -3.19 8.69
C GLY A 66 -3.81 -2.44 7.71
N VAL A 67 -4.43 -1.63 6.85
CA VAL A 67 -3.79 -0.98 5.70
C VAL A 67 -2.74 0.08 6.06
N HIS A 68 -2.76 0.57 7.30
CA HIS A 68 -1.78 1.53 7.82
C HIS A 68 -0.42 0.87 8.12
N ILE A 69 -0.37 -0.46 8.18
CA ILE A 69 0.86 -1.25 8.38
C ILE A 69 1.18 -2.05 7.12
N SER A 70 0.17 -2.74 6.56
CA SER A 70 0.36 -3.71 5.50
C SER A 70 -0.81 -3.71 4.53
N PHE A 71 -0.51 -3.63 3.23
CA PHE A 71 -1.51 -3.70 2.17
C PHE A 71 -1.30 -4.94 1.29
N VAL A 72 -2.30 -5.84 1.28
CA VAL A 72 -2.19 -7.18 0.66
C VAL A 72 -2.76 -7.21 -0.75
N ARG A 73 -2.04 -7.87 -1.67
CA ARG A 73 -2.43 -8.11 -3.06
C ARG A 73 -2.16 -9.55 -3.50
N SER A 74 -3.06 -10.12 -4.29
CA SER A 74 -2.80 -11.33 -5.07
C SER A 74 -1.95 -10.97 -6.28
N ILE A 75 -0.88 -11.72 -6.54
CA ILE A 75 -0.02 -11.46 -7.71
C ILE A 75 -0.80 -11.63 -9.03
N ASN A 76 -1.73 -12.58 -9.10
CA ASN A 76 -2.39 -12.93 -10.36
C ASN A 76 -3.82 -12.40 -10.45
N LEU A 77 -4.54 -12.37 -9.32
CA LEU A 77 -5.97 -12.09 -9.29
C LEU A 77 -6.28 -10.60 -9.19
N ASP A 78 -5.38 -9.81 -8.59
CA ASP A 78 -5.60 -8.37 -8.42
C ASP A 78 -5.08 -7.56 -9.60
N SER A 79 -5.66 -6.38 -9.77
CA SER A 79 -5.10 -5.32 -10.60
C SER A 79 -4.06 -4.54 -9.82
N TRP A 80 -2.94 -4.26 -10.48
CA TRP A 80 -1.79 -3.61 -9.87
C TRP A 80 -1.66 -2.16 -10.34
N LYS A 81 -1.17 -1.30 -9.46
CA LYS A 81 -0.77 0.08 -9.80
C LYS A 81 0.74 0.16 -9.94
N GLU A 82 1.22 1.11 -10.73
CA GLU A 82 2.67 1.30 -10.93
C GLU A 82 3.41 1.47 -9.60
N LYS A 83 2.88 2.29 -8.68
CA LYS A 83 3.46 2.50 -7.35
C LYS A 83 3.51 1.21 -6.50
N GLU A 84 2.55 0.30 -6.67
CA GLU A 84 2.53 -0.99 -5.97
C GLU A 84 3.64 -1.91 -6.51
N VAL A 85 3.84 -1.93 -7.84
CA VAL A 85 4.94 -2.69 -8.47
C VAL A 85 6.30 -2.11 -8.09
N MET A 86 6.45 -0.78 -8.11
CA MET A 86 7.66 -0.12 -7.63
C MET A 86 7.97 -0.45 -6.15
N SER A 87 6.93 -0.63 -5.32
CA SER A 87 7.12 -1.06 -3.93
C SER A 87 7.67 -2.49 -3.85
N MET A 88 7.24 -3.40 -4.73
CA MET A 88 7.79 -4.75 -4.85
C MET A 88 9.25 -4.74 -5.33
N GLU A 89 9.60 -3.88 -6.28
CA GLU A 89 10.99 -3.71 -6.76
C GLU A 89 11.91 -3.07 -5.72
N ASN A 90 11.36 -2.12 -4.95
CA ASN A 90 12.05 -1.49 -3.84
C ASN A 90 12.36 -2.51 -2.73
N GLY A 91 11.43 -3.42 -2.46
CA GLY A 91 11.56 -4.49 -1.47
C GLY A 91 12.15 -5.79 -2.04
N GLY A 92 11.36 -6.86 -1.95
CA GLY A 92 11.81 -8.24 -2.05
C GLY A 92 12.09 -8.84 -0.67
N ASN A 93 11.93 -10.15 -0.54
CA ASN A 93 11.96 -10.83 0.75
C ASN A 93 13.32 -10.71 1.44
N ALA A 94 14.43 -10.71 0.68
CA ALA A 94 15.75 -10.48 1.25
C ALA A 94 15.85 -9.12 1.95
N LYS A 95 15.43 -8.04 1.29
CA LYS A 95 15.49 -6.69 1.86
C LYS A 95 14.53 -6.52 3.03
N VAL A 96 13.31 -7.04 2.90
CA VAL A 96 12.31 -6.99 3.98
C VAL A 96 12.83 -7.73 5.20
N ASN A 97 13.37 -8.94 5.04
CA ASN A 97 13.92 -9.70 6.16
C ASN A 97 15.17 -9.05 6.74
N ALA A 98 16.05 -8.48 5.91
CA ALA A 98 17.24 -7.76 6.39
C ALA A 98 16.89 -6.58 7.33
N VAL A 99 15.73 -5.96 7.13
CA VAL A 99 15.27 -4.84 7.95
C VAL A 99 14.41 -5.29 9.12
N PHE A 100 13.38 -6.10 8.87
CA PHE A 100 12.36 -6.47 9.85
C PHE A 100 12.73 -7.72 10.66
N GLU A 101 13.80 -8.41 10.32
CA GLU A 101 14.33 -9.58 11.04
C GLU A 101 15.80 -9.40 11.43
N ALA A 102 16.33 -8.17 11.35
CA ALA A 102 17.73 -7.83 11.64
C ALA A 102 18.19 -8.37 13.01
N ASN A 103 17.30 -8.28 14.01
CA ASN A 103 17.56 -8.72 15.38
C ASN A 103 16.83 -10.03 15.74
N LEU A 104 16.29 -10.77 14.77
CA LEU A 104 15.47 -11.96 15.03
C LEU A 104 16.28 -13.04 15.76
N ALA A 105 17.46 -13.40 15.25
CA ALA A 105 18.31 -14.41 15.87
C ALA A 105 18.73 -14.03 17.31
N ARG A 106 19.05 -12.76 17.55
CA ARG A 106 19.43 -12.27 18.89
C ARG A 106 18.28 -12.32 19.89
N SER A 107 17.03 -12.19 19.40
CA SER A 107 15.84 -12.20 20.26
C SER A 107 15.45 -13.59 20.78
N GLY A 108 16.08 -14.67 20.29
CA GLY A 108 15.69 -16.05 20.58
C GLY A 108 14.37 -16.50 19.93
N ALA A 109 13.72 -15.63 19.15
CA ALA A 109 12.53 -15.99 18.38
C ALA A 109 12.89 -16.64 17.03
N ALA A 110 11.97 -17.43 16.50
CA ALA A 110 12.08 -18.07 15.20
C ALA A 110 10.81 -17.83 14.37
N LYS A 111 10.93 -18.00 13.05
CA LYS A 111 9.77 -18.01 12.17
C LYS A 111 8.85 -19.19 12.51
N PRO A 112 7.53 -19.04 12.38
CA PRO A 112 6.60 -20.17 12.45
C PRO A 112 6.96 -21.23 11.41
N THR A 113 6.77 -22.50 11.76
CA THR A 113 6.88 -23.62 10.81
C THR A 113 5.67 -23.66 9.88
N ASN A 114 5.70 -24.51 8.85
CA ASN A 114 4.54 -24.70 7.96
C ASN A 114 3.34 -25.34 8.67
N LEU A 115 3.55 -25.97 9.83
CA LEU A 115 2.50 -26.58 10.65
C LEU A 115 1.92 -25.61 11.69
N ALA A 116 2.46 -24.40 11.78
CA ALA A 116 1.97 -23.41 12.73
C ALA A 116 0.54 -22.99 12.39
N ASP A 117 -0.30 -22.87 13.42
CA ASP A 117 -1.66 -22.39 13.29
C ASP A 117 -1.74 -20.89 12.96
N GLY A 118 -2.95 -20.44 12.61
CA GLY A 118 -3.24 -19.04 12.30
C GLY A 118 -2.79 -18.07 13.40
N PRO A 119 -3.14 -18.29 14.68
CA PRO A 119 -2.71 -17.45 15.79
C PRO A 119 -1.19 -17.36 15.97
N THR A 120 -0.46 -18.45 15.82
CA THR A 120 1.02 -18.45 15.94
C THR A 120 1.65 -17.63 14.81
N ARG A 121 1.19 -17.82 13.57
CA ARG A 121 1.63 -17.02 12.42
C ARG A 121 1.33 -15.54 12.62
N GLU A 122 0.14 -15.25 13.11
CA GLU A 122 -0.33 -13.89 13.36
C GLU A 122 0.49 -13.16 14.43
N ARG A 123 0.82 -13.86 15.52
CA ARG A 123 1.69 -13.33 16.57
C ARG A 123 3.05 -12.94 16.02
N PHE A 124 3.68 -13.84 15.25
CA PHE A 124 4.97 -13.55 14.62
C PHE A 124 4.89 -12.35 13.68
N ILE A 125 3.86 -12.29 12.83
CA ILE A 125 3.67 -11.21 11.84
C ILE A 125 3.43 -9.85 12.54
N ARG A 126 2.69 -9.81 13.65
CA ARG A 126 2.57 -8.58 14.46
C ARG A 126 3.89 -8.19 15.11
N ASP A 127 4.61 -9.14 15.69
CA ASP A 127 5.91 -8.87 16.29
C ASP A 127 6.89 -8.32 15.25
N LYS A 128 6.88 -8.87 14.03
CA LYS A 128 7.72 -8.45 12.92
C LYS A 128 7.39 -7.05 12.41
N TYR A 129 6.13 -6.76 12.06
CA TYR A 129 5.77 -5.53 11.32
C TYR A 129 5.07 -4.45 12.13
N GLU A 130 4.20 -4.82 13.08
CA GLU A 130 3.44 -3.87 13.90
C GLU A 130 4.29 -3.39 15.07
N ARG A 131 4.71 -4.33 15.92
CA ARG A 131 5.53 -4.07 17.11
C ARG A 131 6.99 -3.81 16.76
N ARG A 132 7.42 -4.23 15.57
CA ARG A 132 8.79 -4.04 15.06
C ARG A 132 9.84 -4.58 16.05
N LYS A 133 9.55 -5.71 16.69
CA LYS A 133 10.35 -6.32 17.75
C LYS A 133 11.76 -6.69 17.30
N TYR A 134 11.94 -7.00 16.01
CA TYR A 134 13.22 -7.43 15.44
C TYR A 134 13.79 -6.41 14.43
N TYR A 135 13.11 -5.26 14.28
CA TYR A 135 13.46 -4.23 13.32
C TYR A 135 14.78 -3.53 13.67
N ASP A 136 15.52 -3.11 12.64
CA ASP A 136 16.67 -2.22 12.79
C ASP A 136 16.55 -1.01 11.83
N ALA A 137 16.57 0.19 12.41
CA ALA A 137 16.50 1.45 11.67
C ALA A 137 17.77 1.70 10.84
N ALA A 138 18.94 1.28 11.35
CA ALA A 138 20.19 1.40 10.61
C ALA A 138 20.17 0.48 9.38
N ALA A 139 19.66 -0.75 9.52
CA ALA A 139 19.47 -1.66 8.40
C ALA A 139 18.56 -1.05 7.31
N PHE A 140 17.48 -0.36 7.70
CA PHE A 140 16.61 0.35 6.74
C PHE A 140 17.34 1.49 6.02
N GLY A 141 18.10 2.32 6.75
CA GLY A 141 18.85 3.43 6.18
C GLY A 141 19.99 3.00 5.26
N ASN A 142 20.57 1.82 5.49
CA ASN A 142 21.68 1.26 4.72
C ASN A 142 21.23 0.44 3.50
N LEU A 143 19.92 0.30 3.26
CA LEU A 143 19.45 -0.42 2.08
C LEU A 143 19.98 0.26 0.81
N PRO A 144 20.51 -0.50 -0.17
CA PRO A 144 20.92 0.08 -1.45
C PRO A 144 19.70 0.76 -2.07
N THR A 145 19.78 2.08 -2.23
CA THR A 145 18.78 2.81 -3.00
C THR A 145 18.86 2.26 -4.41
N PRO A 146 17.73 1.93 -5.07
CA PRO A 146 17.77 1.56 -6.47
C PRO A 146 18.31 2.76 -7.27
N SER A 147 19.60 2.72 -7.61
CA SER A 147 20.21 3.64 -8.56
C SER A 147 19.43 3.51 -9.87
N PRO A 148 19.05 4.62 -10.53
CA PRO A 148 18.50 4.53 -11.88
C PRO A 148 19.62 4.00 -12.77
N THR A 149 19.57 2.70 -13.10
CA THR A 149 20.51 2.07 -14.02
C THR A 149 20.54 2.87 -15.32
N ALA A 150 21.68 3.52 -15.54
CA ALA A 150 22.06 4.14 -16.80
C ALA A 150 22.18 3.05 -17.86
N ASN A 151 21.13 2.90 -18.67
CA ASN A 151 21.22 2.38 -20.03
C ASN A 151 20.33 3.26 -20.91
N ARG A 152 20.82 4.48 -21.15
CA ARG A 152 20.40 5.28 -22.30
C ARG A 152 21.62 5.40 -23.19
N THR A 153 21.63 4.60 -24.24
CA THR A 153 22.46 4.85 -25.41
C THR A 153 22.19 6.28 -25.88
N SER A 154 23.26 7.03 -26.02
CA SER A 154 23.29 8.43 -26.41
C SER A 154 22.66 8.66 -27.79
N THR A 155 21.59 9.45 -27.83
CA THR A 155 21.29 10.30 -28.97
C THR A 155 20.89 11.67 -28.45
N SER A 156 21.58 12.69 -28.93
CA SER A 156 21.64 14.06 -28.46
C SER A 156 20.43 14.93 -28.84
N ALA A 157 20.19 15.94 -27.98
CA ALA A 157 19.51 17.24 -28.18
C ALA A 157 18.00 17.38 -27.85
N PRO A 158 17.50 18.60 -27.56
CA PRO A 158 18.04 19.62 -26.64
C PRO A 158 17.00 20.08 -25.58
N SER A 159 17.47 20.83 -24.58
CA SER A 159 16.67 21.46 -23.52
C SER A 159 15.60 22.41 -24.07
N SER A 160 14.35 22.22 -23.63
CA SER A 160 13.29 23.24 -23.74
C SER A 160 12.83 23.63 -22.34
N ALA A 161 13.11 24.89 -22.01
CA ALA A 161 12.63 25.57 -20.82
C ALA A 161 11.09 25.55 -20.76
N VAL A 162 10.55 25.33 -19.55
CA VAL A 162 9.11 25.34 -19.28
C VAL A 162 8.61 26.78 -19.32
N GLY A 163 7.90 27.14 -20.39
CA GLY A 163 7.13 28.39 -20.46
C GLY A 163 5.85 28.33 -19.63
N PRO A 164 5.22 29.49 -19.33
CA PRO A 164 4.00 29.55 -18.55
C PRO A 164 2.81 28.83 -19.22
N PRO A 165 1.78 28.41 -18.44
CA PRO A 165 0.66 27.64 -18.96
C PRO A 165 -0.13 28.38 -20.03
N SER A 166 -0.55 27.67 -21.08
CA SER A 166 -1.33 28.24 -22.18
C SER A 166 -2.70 28.77 -21.74
N GLU A 167 -3.23 29.73 -22.50
CA GLU A 167 -4.57 30.33 -22.34
C GLU A 167 -5.67 29.26 -22.12
N ALA A 168 -5.59 28.15 -22.87
CA ALA A 168 -6.53 27.05 -22.78
C ALA A 168 -6.48 26.31 -21.43
N ALA A 169 -5.32 26.24 -20.79
CA ALA A 169 -5.18 25.65 -19.44
C ALA A 169 -5.79 26.58 -18.38
N ARG A 170 -5.64 27.90 -18.54
CA ARG A 170 -6.24 28.91 -17.65
C ARG A 170 -7.76 28.88 -17.74
N GLN A 171 -8.32 28.84 -18.95
CA GLN A 171 -9.77 28.75 -19.16
C GLN A 171 -10.40 27.49 -18.56
N ARG A 172 -9.70 26.34 -18.61
CA ARG A 172 -10.17 25.09 -17.98
C ARG A 172 -10.22 25.16 -16.45
N MET A 173 -9.26 25.85 -15.83
CA MET A 173 -9.23 26.08 -14.39
C MET A 173 -10.36 27.02 -13.95
N GLU A 174 -10.60 28.10 -14.70
CA GLU A 174 -11.70 29.05 -14.48
C GLU A 174 -13.07 28.36 -14.57
N ALA A 175 -13.29 27.56 -15.61
CA ALA A 175 -14.53 26.81 -15.81
C ALA A 175 -14.78 25.78 -14.68
N ARG A 176 -13.72 25.20 -14.10
CA ARG A 176 -13.83 24.31 -12.93
C ARG A 176 -14.21 25.09 -11.66
N ARG A 177 -13.71 26.32 -11.50
CA ARG A 177 -14.03 27.17 -10.35
C ARG A 177 -15.49 27.64 -10.37
N LEU A 178 -16.01 28.04 -11.53
CA LEU A 178 -17.43 28.41 -11.69
C LEU A 178 -18.38 27.23 -11.45
N LYS A 179 -18.03 26.03 -11.90
CA LYS A 179 -18.85 24.84 -11.63
C LYS A 179 -18.92 24.49 -10.15
N LYS A 180 -17.82 24.69 -9.41
CA LYS A 180 -17.78 24.46 -7.96
C LYS A 180 -18.58 25.49 -7.17
N SER A 181 -18.65 26.75 -7.62
CA SER A 181 -19.48 27.77 -6.98
C SER A 181 -20.97 27.58 -7.25
N GLN A 182 -21.37 27.12 -8.44
CA GLN A 182 -22.78 26.82 -8.74
C GLN A 182 -23.30 25.60 -7.96
N SER A 183 -22.49 24.55 -7.79
CA SER A 183 -22.89 23.38 -6.98
C SER A 183 -23.00 23.70 -5.48
N ALA A 184 -22.27 24.70 -5.00
CA ALA A 184 -22.35 25.14 -3.61
C ALA A 184 -23.64 25.93 -3.33
N PHE A 185 -24.14 26.69 -4.31
CA PHE A 185 -25.36 27.48 -4.15
C PHE A 185 -26.64 26.62 -4.16
N THR A 186 -26.67 25.54 -4.95
CA THR A 186 -27.84 24.63 -5.01
C THR A 186 -28.01 23.77 -3.75
N ALA A 187 -26.93 23.53 -3.00
CA ALA A 187 -27.00 22.74 -1.77
C ALA A 187 -27.64 23.52 -0.60
N ASP A 188 -27.51 24.85 -0.60
CA ASP A 188 -27.99 25.70 0.51
C ASP A 188 -29.49 26.00 0.43
N THR A 189 -30.08 25.96 -0.77
CA THR A 189 -31.52 26.24 -0.96
C THR A 189 -32.44 25.07 -0.59
N GLN A 190 -31.94 23.83 -0.54
CA GLN A 190 -32.73 22.65 -0.15
C GLN A 190 -32.83 22.45 1.36
N SER A 191 -31.94 23.06 2.16
CA SER A 191 -31.95 22.91 3.62
C SER A 191 -32.96 23.81 4.34
N HIS A 192 -33.51 24.83 3.68
CA HIS A 192 -34.46 25.76 4.30
C HIS A 192 -35.96 25.39 4.14
N ALA A 193 -36.30 24.31 3.41
CA ALA A 193 -37.70 23.96 3.13
C ALA A 193 -38.30 22.83 4.00
N ILE A 194 -37.57 22.28 4.98
CA ILE A 194 -38.01 21.08 5.75
C ILE A 194 -38.29 21.38 7.24
N ALA A 195 -38.28 22.64 7.66
CA ALA A 195 -38.59 23.03 9.04
C ALA A 195 -39.98 23.68 9.15
N ASN A 196 -41.06 22.93 8.92
CA ASN A 196 -42.40 23.24 9.45
C ASN A 196 -43.37 22.06 9.24
N THR A 197 -43.37 21.10 10.15
CA THR A 197 -44.55 20.24 10.38
C THR A 197 -44.45 19.62 11.77
N ALA A 198 -45.21 20.14 12.73
CA ALA A 198 -45.31 19.57 14.07
C ALA A 198 -46.29 18.38 14.06
N PRO A 199 -46.00 17.26 14.75
CA PRO A 199 -46.92 16.13 14.86
C PRO A 199 -48.02 16.37 15.92
N PRO A 200 -49.27 15.91 15.71
CA PRO A 200 -50.33 16.05 16.71
C PRO A 200 -50.19 15.06 17.87
N LYS A 201 -50.54 15.52 19.07
CA LYS A 201 -50.52 14.78 20.34
C LYS A 201 -51.64 13.73 20.37
N ARG A 202 -51.29 12.48 20.72
CA ARG A 202 -52.23 11.36 20.88
C ARG A 202 -52.86 11.40 22.28
N ALA A 203 -54.18 11.50 22.34
CA ALA A 203 -54.96 11.42 23.58
C ALA A 203 -55.12 9.96 24.03
N THR A 204 -54.98 9.75 25.34
CA THR A 204 -55.29 8.51 26.05
C THR A 204 -56.77 8.45 26.39
N SER A 205 -57.43 7.33 26.09
CA SER A 205 -58.70 6.97 26.73
C SER A 205 -58.66 5.50 27.14
N SER A 206 -58.98 5.29 28.41
CA SER A 206 -59.41 4.03 29.01
C SER A 206 -60.75 3.57 28.42
N VAL A 207 -61.11 2.30 28.62
CA VAL A 207 -62.38 1.79 29.20
C VAL A 207 -62.41 0.26 28.99
N GLY A 208 -62.86 -0.48 30.02
CA GLY A 208 -63.53 -1.77 29.85
C GLY A 208 -62.77 -2.98 30.34
#